data_AF-A0A432W9Z8-F1
#
_entry.id   AF-A0A432W9Z8-F1
#
_cell.length_a   1.000
_cell.length_b   1.000
_cell.length_c   1.000
_cell.angle_alpha   90.00
_cell.angle_beta   90.00
_cell.angle_gamma   90.00
#
_symmetry.space_group_name_H-M   'P 1'
#
loop_
_entity.id
_entity.type
_entity.pdbx_description
1 polymer ?
#
loop_
_entity_poly.entity_id
_entity_poly.type
_entity_poly.pdbx_seq_one_letter_code
_entity_poly.pdbx_strand_id
1 'polypeptide(L)'
;MTPALALGLACILFLWAIILGIMLAFARYGKEKNPPPVLVWWHGGFAIVGFLILLYGSFFVGYPMLANFGVLLIALAAIFGLWMYFNFHRKEVLIPIAIVWAHGALAAVGFILIIMAMLNIADTAQV
;
A
#
# COMPACT_ATOMS: atom_id res chain seq x y z
N MET A 1 -1.09 17.43 -13.35
CA MET A 1 -0.80 17.15 -11.92
C MET A 1 0.72 17.13 -11.77
N THR A 2 1.31 17.83 -10.80
CA THR A 2 2.77 17.77 -10.60
C THR A 2 3.16 16.44 -9.94
N PRO A 3 4.40 15.95 -10.11
CA PRO A 3 4.88 14.75 -9.43
C PRO A 3 4.67 14.79 -7.91
N ALA A 4 5.02 15.93 -7.28
CA ALA A 4 4.88 16.14 -5.85
C ALA A 4 3.41 16.04 -5.38
N LEU A 5 2.46 16.63 -6.13
CA LEU A 5 1.04 16.54 -5.79
C LEU A 5 0.52 15.11 -5.89
N ALA A 6 0.89 14.39 -6.96
CA ALA A 6 0.44 13.02 -7.17
C ALA A 6 0.99 12.05 -6.11
N LEU A 7 2.28 12.17 -5.77
CA LEU A 7 2.90 11.40 -4.68
C LEU A 7 2.28 11.76 -3.32
N GLY A 8 2.03 13.05 -3.05
CA GLY A 8 1.41 13.51 -1.80
C GLY A 8 -0.01 12.96 -1.59
N LEU A 9 -0.85 13.01 -2.62
CA LEU A 9 -2.21 12.43 -2.56
C LEU A 9 -2.17 10.92 -2.34
N ALA A 10 -1.28 10.21 -3.06
CA ALA A 10 -1.08 8.79 -2.84
C ALA A 10 -0.61 8.50 -1.41
N CYS A 11 0.32 9.28 -0.88
CA CYS A 11 0.83 9.12 0.49
C CYS A 11 -0.27 9.23 1.54
N ILE A 12 -1.17 10.21 1.41
CA ILE A 12 -2.31 10.39 2.33
C ILE A 12 -3.23 9.16 2.32
N LEU A 13 -3.55 8.64 1.14
CA LEU A 13 -4.38 7.44 1.01
C LEU A 13 -3.68 6.20 1.58
N PHE A 14 -2.39 6.03 1.30
CA PHE A 14 -1.61 4.93 1.85
C PHE A 14 -1.42 5.03 3.37
N LEU A 15 -1.37 6.22 3.97
CA LEU A 15 -1.38 6.37 5.43
C LEU A 15 -2.64 5.76 6.05
N TRP A 16 -3.82 6.06 5.49
CA TRP A 16 -5.06 5.43 5.93
C TRP A 16 -5.05 3.91 5.69
N ALA A 17 -4.56 3.46 4.53
CA ALA A 17 -4.42 2.04 4.25
C ALA A 17 -3.48 1.34 5.25
N ILE A 18 -2.35 1.95 5.61
CA ILE A 18 -1.38 1.39 6.56
C ILE A 18 -1.96 1.28 7.95
N ILE A 19 -2.63 2.33 8.44
CA ILE A 19 -3.28 2.30 9.77
C ILE A 19 -4.28 1.14 9.83
N LEU A 20 -5.15 1.01 8.83
CA LEU A 20 -6.12 -0.08 8.76
C LEU A 20 -5.43 -1.45 8.57
N GLY A 21 -4.35 -1.51 7.79
CA GLY A 21 -3.55 -2.72 7.56
C GLY A 21 -2.91 -3.24 8.85
N ILE A 22 -2.39 -2.34 9.68
CA ILE A 22 -1.86 -2.66 11.02
C ILE A 22 -2.98 -3.22 11.90
N MET A 23 -4.14 -2.55 11.94
CA MET A 23 -5.31 -3.04 12.70
C MET A 23 -5.73 -4.45 12.25
N LEU A 24 -5.74 -4.71 10.93
CA LEU A 24 -6.06 -6.01 10.35
C LEU A 24 -5.01 -7.08 10.73
N ALA A 25 -3.73 -6.73 10.69
CA ALA A 25 -2.65 -7.64 11.06
C ALA A 25 -2.75 -8.08 12.53
N PHE A 26 -3.00 -7.14 13.45
CA PHE A 26 -3.23 -7.45 14.87
C PHE A 26 -4.58 -8.14 15.12
N ALA A 27 -5.60 -7.87 14.30
CA ALA A 27 -6.86 -8.60 14.36
C ALA A 27 -6.71 -10.08 13.97
N ARG A 28 -5.71 -10.41 13.14
CA ARG A 28 -5.37 -11.79 12.76
C ARG A 28 -4.36 -12.45 13.71
N TYR A 29 -3.41 -11.69 14.24
CA TYR A 29 -2.31 -12.20 15.05
C TYR A 29 -2.84 -12.84 16.35
N GLY A 30 -2.44 -14.09 16.61
CA GLY A 30 -2.83 -14.82 17.83
C GLY A 30 -4.32 -15.17 17.93
N LYS A 31 -5.11 -14.98 16.88
CA LYS A 31 -6.55 -15.27 16.87
C LYS A 31 -6.91 -16.30 15.80
N GLU A 32 -7.79 -17.24 16.12
CA GLU A 32 -8.36 -18.19 15.16
C GLU A 32 -9.57 -17.61 14.42
N LYS A 33 -9.49 -16.32 14.06
CA LYS A 33 -10.54 -15.63 13.32
C LYS A 33 -9.91 -14.70 12.28
N ASN A 34 -10.58 -14.61 11.13
CA ASN A 34 -10.22 -13.65 10.10
C ASN A 34 -10.56 -12.21 10.53
N PRO A 35 -9.85 -11.20 9.97
CA PRO A 35 -10.12 -9.81 10.27
C PRO A 35 -11.56 -9.39 9.93
N PRO A 36 -12.12 -8.34 10.55
CA PRO A 36 -13.47 -7.89 10.26
C PRO A 36 -13.60 -7.37 8.82
N PRO A 37 -14.63 -7.77 8.05
CA PRO A 37 -14.76 -7.44 6.62
C PRO A 37 -14.75 -5.94 6.31
N VAL A 38 -15.36 -5.12 7.17
CA VAL A 38 -15.43 -3.67 6.98
C VAL A 38 -14.03 -3.03 6.95
N LEU A 39 -13.12 -3.47 7.83
CA LEU A 39 -11.74 -2.96 7.83
C LEU A 39 -10.99 -3.41 6.57
N VAL A 40 -11.26 -4.63 6.07
CA VAL A 40 -10.65 -5.16 4.84
C VAL A 40 -11.05 -4.32 3.64
N TRP A 41 -12.33 -3.94 3.53
CA TRP A 41 -12.82 -3.11 2.43
C TRP A 41 -12.26 -1.70 2.45
N TRP A 42 -12.18 -1.06 3.62
CA TRP A 42 -11.58 0.28 3.72
C TRP A 42 -10.08 0.25 3.43
N HIS A 43 -9.35 -0.72 4.00
CA HIS A 43 -7.92 -0.90 3.73
C HIS A 43 -7.66 -1.08 2.22
N GLY A 44 -8.37 -2.03 1.60
CA GLY A 44 -8.25 -2.31 0.17
C GLY A 44 -8.68 -1.12 -0.70
N GLY A 45 -9.76 -0.42 -0.32
CA GLY A 45 -10.26 0.75 -1.04
C GLY A 45 -9.24 1.89 -1.07
N PHE A 46 -8.70 2.29 0.09
CA PHE A 46 -7.66 3.32 0.14
C PHE A 46 -6.39 2.90 -0.62
N ALA A 47 -5.98 1.64 -0.47
CA ALA A 47 -4.81 1.10 -1.16
C ALA A 47 -4.98 1.11 -2.70
N ILE A 48 -6.14 0.70 -3.22
CA ILE A 48 -6.42 0.68 -4.65
C ILE A 48 -6.41 2.10 -5.22
N VAL A 49 -7.11 3.04 -4.59
CA VAL A 49 -7.16 4.42 -5.09
C VAL A 49 -5.77 5.05 -5.05
N GLY A 50 -5.04 4.89 -3.94
CA GLY A 50 -3.66 5.36 -3.83
C GLY A 50 -2.74 4.75 -4.88
N PHE A 51 -2.86 3.44 -5.12
CA PHE A 51 -2.06 2.74 -6.12
C PHE A 51 -2.36 3.20 -7.55
N LEU A 52 -3.61 3.46 -7.90
CA LEU A 52 -3.97 3.98 -9.22
C LEU A 52 -3.37 5.38 -9.46
N ILE A 53 -3.33 6.24 -8.44
CA ILE A 53 -2.64 7.54 -8.53
C ILE A 53 -1.13 7.34 -8.76
N LEU A 54 -0.50 6.40 -8.04
CA LEU A 54 0.92 6.07 -8.23
C LEU A 54 1.19 5.55 -9.64
N LEU A 55 0.34 4.66 -10.14
CA LEU A 55 0.48 4.04 -11.45
C LEU A 55 0.32 5.09 -12.57
N TYR A 56 -0.68 5.96 -12.45
CA TYR A 56 -0.86 7.09 -13.35
C TYR A 56 0.38 7.99 -13.37
N GLY A 57 0.92 8.33 -12.21
CA GLY A 57 2.08 9.21 -12.15
C GLY A 57 3.36 8.56 -12.70
N SER A 58 3.54 7.27 -12.49
CA SER A 58 4.65 6.49 -13.05
C SER A 58 4.64 6.49 -14.58
N PHE A 59 3.48 6.30 -15.22
CA PHE A 59 3.38 6.22 -16.68
C PHE A 59 3.24 7.58 -17.39
N PHE A 60 2.58 8.56 -16.75
CA PHE A 60 2.15 9.78 -17.45
C PHE A 60 2.71 11.09 -16.88
N VAL A 61 3.16 11.11 -15.63
CA VAL A 61 3.66 12.34 -14.97
C VAL A 61 5.19 12.37 -14.92
N GLY A 62 5.84 11.21 -14.89
CA GLY A 62 7.30 11.10 -14.85
C GLY A 62 7.84 11.15 -13.43
N TYR A 63 7.73 10.04 -12.71
CA TYR A 63 8.31 9.90 -11.38
C TYR A 63 9.81 9.58 -11.42
N PRO A 64 10.59 10.03 -10.42
CA PRO A 64 11.98 9.61 -10.28
C PRO A 64 12.08 8.09 -10.09
N MET A 65 13.23 7.52 -10.47
CA MET A 65 13.45 6.07 -10.43
C MET A 65 13.18 5.46 -9.04
N LEU A 66 13.52 6.18 -7.97
CA LEU A 66 13.27 5.74 -6.60
C LEU A 66 11.77 5.53 -6.32
N ALA A 67 10.91 6.44 -6.79
CA ALA A 67 9.46 6.30 -6.66
C ALA A 67 8.96 5.12 -7.50
N ASN A 68 9.47 4.90 -8.71
CA ASN A 68 9.06 3.76 -9.55
C ASN A 68 9.39 2.40 -8.90
N PHE A 69 10.51 2.27 -8.20
CA PHE A 69 10.78 1.08 -7.38
C PHE A 69 9.76 0.93 -6.24
N GLY A 70 9.37 2.03 -5.59
CA GLY A 70 8.28 2.05 -4.62
C GLY A 70 6.96 1.56 -5.22
N VAL A 71 6.58 2.06 -6.41
CA VAL A 71 5.37 1.62 -7.13
C VAL A 71 5.41 0.11 -7.41
N LEU A 72 6.55 -0.42 -7.84
CA LEU A 72 6.72 -1.86 -8.09
C LEU A 72 6.50 -2.68 -6.81
N LEU A 73 7.08 -2.28 -5.68
CA LEU A 73 6.90 -2.98 -4.41
C LEU A 73 5.45 -2.92 -3.92
N ILE A 74 4.79 -1.77 -4.06
CA ILE A 74 3.37 -1.63 -3.76
C ILE A 74 2.51 -2.49 -4.69
N ALA A 75 2.85 -2.61 -5.98
CA ALA A 75 2.15 -3.49 -6.91
C ALA A 75 2.25 -4.96 -6.47
N LEU A 76 3.44 -5.40 -6.07
CA LEU A 76 3.65 -6.74 -5.51
C LEU A 76 2.84 -6.93 -4.22
N ALA A 77 2.85 -5.94 -3.31
CA ALA A 77 2.04 -5.98 -2.10
C ALA A 77 0.54 -6.08 -2.42
N ALA A 78 0.04 -5.34 -3.41
CA ALA A 78 -1.35 -5.39 -3.85
C ALA A 78 -1.73 -6.77 -4.39
N ILE A 79 -0.85 -7.41 -5.16
CA ILE A 79 -1.03 -8.81 -5.63
C ILE A 79 -1.16 -9.76 -4.44
N PHE A 80 -0.27 -9.66 -3.44
CA PHE A 80 -0.37 -10.46 -2.22
C PHE A 80 -1.67 -10.18 -1.45
N GLY A 81 -2.09 -8.91 -1.36
CA GLY A 81 -3.34 -8.51 -0.70
C GLY A 81 -4.58 -9.12 -1.37
N LEU A 82 -4.66 -9.03 -2.69
CA LEU A 82 -5.73 -9.66 -3.48
C LEU A 82 -5.71 -11.18 -3.34
N TRP A 83 -4.53 -11.78 -3.40
CA TRP A 83 -4.38 -13.22 -3.22
C TRP A 83 -4.84 -13.68 -1.84
N MET A 84 -4.50 -12.96 -0.76
CA MET A 84 -5.00 -13.20 0.59
C MET A 84 -6.53 -13.08 0.67
N TYR A 85 -7.09 -12.06 0.04
CA TYR A 85 -8.53 -11.81 0.04
C TYR A 85 -9.31 -12.95 -0.64
N PHE A 86 -8.92 -13.33 -1.87
CA PHE A 86 -9.65 -14.31 -2.66
C PHE A 86 -9.41 -15.77 -2.24
N ASN A 87 -8.21 -16.10 -1.76
CA ASN A 87 -7.88 -17.49 -1.42
C ASN A 87 -8.21 -17.86 0.03
N PHE A 88 -8.27 -16.88 0.93
CA PHE A 88 -8.46 -17.14 2.36
C PHE A 88 -9.68 -16.40 2.91
N HIS A 89 -9.65 -15.06 2.89
CA HIS A 89 -10.68 -14.27 3.57
C HIS A 89 -12.09 -14.54 3.02
N ARG A 90 -12.25 -14.55 1.69
CA ARG A 90 -13.54 -14.82 1.02
C ARG A 90 -14.03 -16.26 1.22
N LYS A 91 -13.12 -17.21 1.47
CA LYS A 91 -13.45 -18.62 1.71
C LYS A 91 -13.58 -18.94 3.21
N GLU A 92 -13.53 -17.92 4.07
CA GLU A 92 -13.54 -18.04 5.53
C GLU A 92 -12.39 -18.92 6.07
N VAL A 93 -11.34 -19.13 5.28
CA VAL A 93 -10.14 -19.87 5.69
C VAL A 93 -9.19 -18.90 6.37
N LEU A 94 -8.53 -19.34 7.44
CA LEU A 94 -7.57 -18.51 8.16
C LEU A 94 -6.41 -18.09 7.26
N ILE A 95 -6.17 -16.78 7.18
CA ILE A 95 -5.05 -16.23 6.43
C ILE A 95 -3.73 -16.67 7.12
N PRO A 96 -2.75 -17.23 6.41
CA PRO A 96 -1.47 -17.60 7.02
C PRO A 96 -0.71 -16.36 7.51
N ILE A 97 -0.22 -16.41 8.75
CA ILE A 97 0.43 -15.26 9.41
C ILE A 97 1.70 -14.83 8.66
N ALA A 98 2.48 -15.76 8.14
CA ALA A 98 3.68 -15.46 7.35
C ALA A 98 3.39 -14.54 6.16
N ILE A 99 2.24 -14.72 5.50
CA ILE A 99 1.86 -13.97 4.31
C ILE A 99 1.38 -12.56 4.71
N VAL A 100 0.68 -12.43 5.84
CA VAL A 100 0.31 -11.11 6.41
C VAL A 100 1.56 -10.26 6.64
N TRP A 101 2.60 -10.84 7.25
CA TRP A 101 3.86 -10.13 7.50
C TRP A 101 4.62 -9.83 6.20
N ALA A 102 4.70 -10.78 5.26
CA ALA A 102 5.35 -10.55 3.98
C ALA A 102 4.67 -9.42 3.17
N HIS A 103 3.34 -9.42 3.12
CA HIS A 103 2.55 -8.35 2.50
C HIS A 103 2.80 -7.01 3.20
N GLY A 104 2.74 -6.98 4.54
CA GLY A 104 2.98 -5.77 5.32
C GLY A 104 4.39 -5.21 5.12
N ALA A 105 5.41 -6.08 5.05
CA ALA A 105 6.79 -5.67 4.83
C ALA A 105 7.00 -5.06 3.43
N LEU A 106 6.46 -5.71 2.38
CA LEU A 106 6.50 -5.16 1.02
C LEU A 106 5.81 -3.80 0.92
N ALA A 107 4.63 -3.68 1.53
CA ALA A 107 3.88 -2.43 1.56
C ALA A 107 4.66 -1.32 2.30
N ALA A 108 5.24 -1.63 3.46
CA ALA A 108 6.01 -0.68 4.26
C ALA A 108 7.27 -0.18 3.51
N VAL A 109 8.06 -1.09 2.94
CA VAL A 109 9.27 -0.71 2.19
C VAL A 109 8.88 0.10 0.95
N GLY A 110 7.88 -0.34 0.18
CA GLY A 110 7.39 0.40 -0.98
C GLY A 110 6.94 1.82 -0.62
N PHE A 111 6.19 1.96 0.47
CA PHE A 111 5.71 3.26 0.96
C PHE A 111 6.85 4.19 1.42
N ILE A 112 7.86 3.65 2.11
CA ILE A 112 9.05 4.42 2.53
C ILE A 112 9.77 4.99 1.29
N LEU A 113 9.95 4.19 0.23
CA LEU A 113 10.58 4.66 -1.01
C LEU A 113 9.78 5.80 -1.67
N ILE A 114 8.45 5.71 -1.65
CA ILE A 114 7.56 6.77 -2.17
C ILE A 114 7.73 8.06 -1.37
N ILE A 115 7.73 7.99 -0.03
CA ILE A 115 7.95 9.17 0.83
C ILE A 115 9.34 9.78 0.57
N MET A 116 10.39 8.97 0.55
CA MET A 116 11.75 9.47 0.30
C MET A 116 11.83 10.16 -1.06
N ALA A 117 11.25 9.57 -2.10
CA ALA A 117 11.22 10.19 -3.41
C ALA A 117 10.43 11.52 -3.41
N MET A 118 9.28 11.57 -2.74
CA MET A 118 8.47 12.78 -2.63
C MET A 118 9.22 13.92 -1.92
N LEU A 119 9.89 13.63 -0.80
CA LEU A 119 10.65 14.62 -0.03
C LEU A 119 11.84 15.15 -0.84
N ASN A 120 12.57 14.28 -1.54
CA ASN A 120 13.67 14.71 -2.41
C ASN A 120 13.20 15.65 -3.55
N ILE A 121 12.04 15.36 -4.17
CA ILE A 121 11.47 16.26 -5.19
C ILE A 121 11.11 17.61 -4.57
N ALA A 122 10.52 17.62 -3.37
CA ALA A 122 10.12 18.86 -2.70
C ALA A 122 11.33 19.74 -2.39
N ASP A 123 12.43 19.17 -1.91
CA ASP A 123 13.66 19.90 -1.62
C ASP A 123 14.26 20.53 -2.89
N THR A 124 14.31 19.78 -4.00
CA THR A 124 14.82 20.31 -5.28
C THR A 124 13.96 21.42 -5.91
N ALA A 125 12.69 21.57 -5.49
CA ALA A 125 11.81 22.62 -5.98
C ALA A 125 11.90 23.92 -5.16
N GLN A 126 12.64 23.93 -4.05
CA GLN A 126 12.85 25.09 -3.17
C GLN A 126 14.20 25.79 -3.39
N VAL A 127 15.08 25.25 -4.24
CA VAL A 127 16.35 25.85 -4.70
C VAL A 127 16.17 26.49 -6.07
#